data_AF-A0A2E6STB4-F1
#
_entry.id   AF-A0A2E6STB4-F1
#
_cell.length_a   1.000
_cell.length_b   1.000
_cell.length_c   1.000
_cell.angle_alpha   90.00
_cell.angle_beta   90.00
_cell.angle_gamma   90.00
#
_symmetry.space_group_name_H-M   'P 1'
#
loop_
_entity.id
_entity.type
_entity.pdbx_description
1 polymer ?
#
loop_
_entity_poly.entity_id
_entity_poly.type
_entity_poly.pdbx_seq_one_letter_code
_entity_poly.pdbx_strand_id
1 'polypeptide(L)'
;MHSPVEQFAIKVLFALNLFGFDIQFTNSALFMVLAVLVSSVFLYMAMKPAAVIPGRMQGLAEMLYEFVADMVRSNVGNEGKPYFPFIFTLFIFVLFSNLLGLIPYSYTTTSQIVVTFAMAIVIFLGVTVIALIKHGLHFFSFFVPAGAPKVLIPFLVLIEVISYFVRPV
;
A
#
# COMPACT_ATOMS: atom_id res chain seq x y z
N MET A 1 4.19 2.98 -36.02
CA MET A 1 4.19 1.63 -35.41
C MET A 1 3.90 1.85 -33.94
N HIS A 2 2.74 1.43 -33.44
CA HIS A 2 2.44 1.54 -32.00
C HIS A 2 3.21 0.46 -31.26
N SER A 3 4.19 0.87 -30.44
CA SER A 3 4.87 -0.06 -29.55
C SER A 3 3.93 -0.46 -28.40
N PRO A 4 3.82 -1.75 -28.04
CA PRO A 4 3.04 -2.20 -26.88
C PRO A 4 3.41 -1.51 -25.55
N VAL A 5 4.58 -0.86 -25.47
CA VAL A 5 5.07 -0.16 -24.29
C VAL A 5 4.58 1.30 -24.22
N GLU A 6 4.06 1.87 -25.33
CA GLU A 6 3.57 3.26 -25.38
C GLU A 6 2.43 3.54 -24.40
N GLN A 7 1.64 2.51 -24.05
CA GLN A 7 0.55 2.64 -23.07
C GLN A 7 1.06 2.97 -21.65
N PHE A 8 2.32 2.66 -21.34
CA PHE A 8 2.95 2.95 -20.06
C PHE A 8 3.77 4.25 -20.08
N ALA A 9 3.78 4.98 -21.20
CA ALA A 9 4.49 6.25 -21.30
C ALA A 9 3.81 7.32 -20.42
N ILE A 10 4.62 8.01 -19.62
CA ILE A 10 4.16 9.15 -18.82
C ILE A 10 3.98 10.34 -19.74
N LYS A 11 2.74 10.86 -19.81
CA LYS A 11 2.40 12.04 -20.58
C LYS A 11 2.08 13.18 -19.63
N VAL A 12 2.71 14.33 -19.87
CA VAL A 12 2.43 15.57 -19.14
C VAL A 12 1.12 16.14 -19.67
N LEU A 13 0.15 16.35 -18.78
CA LEU A 13 -1.13 16.96 -19.10
C LEU A 13 -1.09 18.46 -18.85
N PHE A 14 -0.49 18.87 -17.72
CA PHE A 14 -0.40 20.27 -17.32
C PHE A 14 0.93 20.52 -16.61
N ALA A 15 1.69 21.52 -17.06
CA ALA A 15 2.94 21.91 -16.42
C ALA A 15 2.67 23.10 -15.50
N LEU A 16 2.81 22.90 -14.19
CA LEU A 16 2.78 23.97 -13.20
C LEU A 16 4.21 24.29 -12.77
N ASN A 17 4.65 25.51 -13.05
CA ASN A 17 5.85 26.05 -12.43
C ASN A 17 5.45 26.77 -11.14
N LEU A 18 5.69 26.14 -10.00
CA LEU A 18 5.43 26.70 -8.67
C LEU A 18 6.75 26.85 -7.94
N PHE A 19 7.10 28.08 -7.54
CA PHE A 19 8.31 28.39 -6.76
C PHE A 19 9.64 27.87 -7.35
N GLY A 20 9.74 27.77 -8.68
CA GLY A 20 10.94 27.25 -9.37
C GLY A 20 11.05 25.72 -9.43
N PHE A 21 10.02 25.01 -8.96
CA PHE A 21 9.87 23.56 -9.16
C PHE A 21 8.89 23.29 -10.30
N ASP A 22 9.32 22.49 -11.28
CA ASP A 22 8.48 21.96 -12.36
C ASP A 22 7.55 20.86 -11.82
N ILE A 23 6.42 21.25 -11.22
CA ILE A 23 5.37 20.31 -10.81
C ILE A 23 4.52 19.98 -12.04
N GLN A 24 4.92 18.94 -12.76
CA GLN A 24 4.19 18.47 -13.93
C GLN A 24 3.08 17.50 -13.52
N PHE A 25 1.84 17.86 -13.81
CA PHE A 25 0.70 16.97 -13.64
C PHE A 25 0.63 15.99 -14.82
N THR A 26 0.85 14.71 -14.52
CA THR A 26 0.94 13.64 -15.52
C THR A 26 -0.33 12.78 -15.57
N ASN A 27 -0.45 11.95 -16.60
CA ASN A 27 -1.45 10.88 -16.64
C ASN A 27 -1.41 9.99 -15.38
N SER A 28 -0.23 9.60 -14.91
CA SER A 28 -0.10 8.84 -13.66
C SER A 28 -0.70 9.57 -12.46
N ALA A 29 -0.44 10.89 -12.33
CA ALA A 29 -1.03 11.71 -11.27
C ALA A 29 -2.56 11.79 -11.38
N LEU A 30 -3.08 11.95 -12.60
CA LEU A 30 -4.52 11.94 -12.86
C LEU A 30 -5.18 10.64 -12.40
N PHE A 31 -4.64 9.48 -12.78
CA PHE A 31 -5.21 8.19 -12.41
C PHE A 31 -5.10 7.89 -10.91
N MET A 32 -4.06 8.39 -10.22
CA MET A 32 -3.99 8.34 -8.75
C MET A 32 -5.10 9.17 -8.09
N VAL A 33 -5.32 10.40 -8.57
CA VAL A 33 -6.40 11.26 -8.06
C VAL A 33 -7.76 10.61 -8.32
N LEU A 34 -7.96 10.02 -9.51
CA LEU A 34 -9.18 9.27 -9.83
C LEU A 34 -9.36 8.06 -8.92
N ALA A 35 -8.30 7.29 -8.63
CA ALA A 35 -8.38 6.16 -7.70
C ALA A 35 -8.85 6.59 -6.31
N VAL A 36 -8.31 7.69 -5.79
CA VAL A 36 -8.71 8.25 -4.48
C VAL A 36 -10.14 8.77 -4.52
N LEU A 37 -10.52 9.50 -5.57
CA LEU A 37 -11.85 10.08 -5.71
C LEU A 37 -12.90 8.97 -5.82
N VAL A 38 -12.71 8.03 -6.74
CA VAL A 38 -13.67 6.94 -6.99
C VAL A 38 -13.80 6.05 -5.75
N SER A 39 -12.71 5.69 -5.09
CA SER A 39 -12.76 4.87 -3.87
C SER A 39 -13.46 5.59 -2.73
N SER A 40 -13.20 6.88 -2.54
CA SER A 40 -13.82 7.70 -1.49
C SER A 40 -15.31 7.91 -1.75
N VAL A 41 -15.70 8.19 -3.00
CA VAL A 41 -17.11 8.30 -3.40
C VAL A 41 -17.83 6.96 -3.24
N PHE A 42 -17.20 5.85 -3.65
CA PHE A 42 -17.76 4.51 -3.46
C PHE A 42 -18.02 4.21 -1.99
N LEU A 43 -17.03 4.38 -1.11
CA LEU A 43 -17.18 4.11 0.32
C LEU A 43 -18.20 5.04 0.97
N TYR A 44 -18.20 6.33 0.62
CA TYR A 44 -19.18 7.29 1.15
C TYR A 44 -20.61 6.91 0.74
N MET A 45 -20.84 6.61 -0.54
CA MET A 45 -22.16 6.21 -1.02
C MET A 45 -22.61 4.86 -0.47
N ALA A 46 -21.69 3.90 -0.32
CA ALA A 46 -21.99 2.58 0.22
C ALA A 46 -22.38 2.63 1.70
N MET A 47 -21.72 3.47 2.49
CA MET A 47 -21.92 3.57 3.94
C MET A 47 -23.00 4.58 4.36
N LYS A 48 -23.37 5.53 3.48
CA LYS A 48 -24.37 6.57 3.79
C LYS A 48 -25.73 6.07 4.28
N PRO A 49 -26.34 5.01 3.71
CA PRO A 49 -27.67 4.56 4.15
C PRO A 49 -27.69 4.00 5.56
N ALA A 50 -26.56 3.46 6.04
CA ALA A 50 -26.40 2.82 7.35
C ALA A 50 -27.61 1.93 7.75
N ALA A 51 -28.15 1.19 6.78
CA ALA A 51 -29.35 0.40 6.98
C ALA A 51 -29.01 -0.92 7.68
N VAL A 52 -29.89 -1.38 8.57
CA VAL A 52 -29.71 -2.66 9.30
C VAL A 52 -29.70 -3.86 8.35
N ILE A 53 -30.49 -3.80 7.27
CA ILE A 53 -30.44 -4.77 6.18
C ILE A 53 -29.64 -4.13 5.05
N PRO A 54 -28.41 -4.60 4.77
CA PRO A 54 -27.54 -3.94 3.82
C PRO A 54 -28.10 -4.07 2.39
N GLY A 55 -28.12 -2.94 1.68
CA GLY A 55 -28.29 -2.94 0.23
C GLY A 55 -27.05 -3.49 -0.49
N ARG A 56 -27.12 -3.68 -1.82
CA ARG A 56 -26.03 -4.29 -2.61
C ARG A 56 -24.68 -3.55 -2.46
N MET A 57 -24.70 -2.21 -2.46
CA MET A 57 -23.49 -1.39 -2.33
C MET A 57 -22.92 -1.42 -0.91
N GLN A 58 -23.79 -1.34 0.10
CA GLN A 58 -23.40 -1.44 1.51
C GLN A 58 -22.78 -2.81 1.79
N GLY A 59 -23.42 -3.90 1.34
CA GLY A 59 -22.90 -5.26 1.50
C GLY A 59 -21.54 -5.47 0.83
N LEU A 60 -21.30 -4.88 -0.35
CA LEU A 60 -19.97 -4.91 -0.97
C LEU A 60 -18.91 -4.21 -0.10
N ALA A 61 -19.22 -3.04 0.44
CA ALA A 61 -18.28 -2.31 1.31
C ALA A 61 -18.05 -3.03 2.65
N GLU A 62 -19.08 -3.62 3.25
CA GLU A 62 -18.98 -4.43 4.46
C GLU A 62 -18.12 -5.67 4.22
N MET A 63 -18.32 -6.40 3.12
CA MET A 63 -17.46 -7.54 2.77
C MET A 63 -15.99 -7.15 2.59
N LEU A 64 -15.72 -6.01 1.95
CA LEU A 64 -14.35 -5.50 1.80
C LEU A 64 -13.75 -5.14 3.17
N TYR A 65 -14.54 -4.51 4.05
CA TYR A 65 -14.11 -4.17 5.40
C TYR A 65 -13.79 -5.42 6.22
N GLU A 66 -14.70 -6.39 6.25
CA GLU A 66 -14.53 -7.66 6.98
C GLU A 66 -13.33 -8.44 6.47
N PHE A 67 -13.16 -8.54 5.15
CA PHE A 67 -12.00 -9.20 4.54
C PHE A 67 -10.67 -8.64 5.06
N VAL A 68 -10.52 -7.31 5.06
CA VAL A 68 -9.30 -6.67 5.56
C VAL A 68 -9.19 -6.80 7.08
N ALA A 69 -10.31 -6.70 7.80
CA ALA A 69 -10.31 -6.78 9.27
C ALA A 69 -9.89 -8.17 9.74
N ASP A 70 -10.39 -9.22 9.10
CA ASP A 70 -10.05 -10.61 9.39
C ASP A 70 -8.60 -10.93 8.98
N MET A 71 -8.12 -10.36 7.87
CA MET A 71 -6.71 -10.46 7.49
C MET A 71 -5.80 -9.84 8.58
N VAL A 72 -6.11 -8.63 9.05
CA VAL A 72 -5.30 -7.98 10.09
C VAL A 72 -5.38 -8.75 11.40
N ARG A 73 -6.58 -9.21 11.79
CA ARG A 73 -6.78 -9.95 13.04
C ARG A 73 -6.09 -11.31 13.03
N SER A 74 -6.09 -12.02 11.90
CA SER A 74 -5.43 -13.34 11.78
C SER A 74 -3.91 -13.25 11.75
N ASN A 75 -3.34 -12.17 11.21
CA ASN A 75 -1.88 -12.01 11.11
C ASN A 75 -1.25 -11.32 12.32
N VAL A 76 -1.90 -10.29 12.88
CA VAL A 76 -1.34 -9.44 13.96
C VAL A 76 -2.05 -9.65 15.30
N GLY A 77 -3.28 -10.17 15.28
CA GLY A 77 -4.12 -10.25 16.48
C GLY A 77 -4.79 -8.92 16.83
N ASN A 78 -5.26 -8.79 18.08
CA ASN A 78 -5.97 -7.59 18.54
C ASN A 78 -5.12 -6.32 18.55
N GLU A 79 -3.80 -6.46 18.67
CA GLU A 79 -2.83 -5.36 18.61
C GLU A 79 -2.73 -4.72 17.21
N GLY A 80 -3.33 -5.35 16.19
CA GLY A 80 -3.40 -4.82 14.82
C GLY A 80 -4.45 -3.73 14.62
N LYS A 81 -5.43 -3.59 15.54
CA LYS A 81 -6.56 -2.65 15.41
C LYS A 81 -6.14 -1.18 15.18
N PRO A 82 -5.13 -0.63 15.87
CA PRO A 82 -4.70 0.76 15.64
C PRO A 82 -4.15 1.01 14.23
N TYR A 83 -3.61 -0.03 13.58
CA TYR A 83 -3.01 0.06 12.24
C TYR A 83 -4.02 -0.26 11.14
N PHE A 84 -5.20 -0.77 11.50
CA PHE A 84 -6.24 -1.15 10.54
C PHE A 84 -6.62 -0.02 9.58
N PRO A 85 -6.84 1.25 10.00
CA PRO A 85 -7.22 2.31 9.06
C PRO A 85 -6.18 2.54 7.96
N PHE A 86 -4.89 2.47 8.31
CA PHE A 86 -3.79 2.62 7.34
C PHE A 86 -3.77 1.45 6.36
N ILE A 87 -3.86 0.21 6.86
CA ILE A 87 -3.88 -1.01 6.03
C ILE A 87 -5.09 -1.01 5.10
N PHE A 88 -6.27 -0.65 5.61
CA PHE A 88 -7.50 -0.56 4.83
C PHE A 88 -7.40 0.49 3.73
N THR A 89 -6.87 1.67 4.03
CA THR A 89 -6.67 2.75 3.03
C THR A 89 -5.71 2.31 1.94
N LEU A 90 -4.62 1.64 2.30
CA LEU A 90 -3.65 1.11 1.34
C LEU A 90 -4.29 0.05 0.44
N PHE A 91 -5.03 -0.88 1.03
CA PHE A 91 -5.74 -1.92 0.30
C PHE A 91 -6.73 -1.33 -0.71
N ILE A 92 -7.57 -0.39 -0.27
CA ILE A 92 -8.56 0.27 -1.13
C ILE A 92 -7.88 1.07 -2.25
N PHE A 93 -6.81 1.80 -1.94
CA PHE A 93 -6.07 2.56 -2.94
C PHE A 93 -5.49 1.66 -4.04
N VAL A 94 -4.82 0.57 -3.65
CA VAL A 94 -4.24 -0.39 -4.60
C VAL A 94 -5.33 -1.10 -5.40
N LEU A 95 -6.41 -1.52 -4.75
CA LEU A 95 -7.55 -2.16 -5.40
C LEU A 95 -8.15 -1.27 -6.49
N PHE A 96 -8.50 -0.02 -6.17
CA PHE A 96 -9.10 0.90 -7.13
C PHE A 96 -8.10 1.34 -8.22
N SER A 97 -6.82 1.50 -7.89
CA SER A 97 -5.79 1.77 -8.90
C SER A 97 -5.68 0.63 -9.92
N ASN A 98 -5.75 -0.62 -9.46
CA ASN A 98 -5.73 -1.79 -10.33
C ASN A 98 -7.04 -1.95 -11.12
N LEU A 99 -8.20 -1.74 -10.50
CA LEU A 99 -9.50 -1.80 -11.19
C LEU A 99 -9.62 -0.73 -12.28
N LEU A 100 -9.17 0.50 -12.01
CA LEU A 100 -9.13 1.56 -13.02
C LEU A 100 -8.18 1.21 -14.17
N GLY A 101 -7.05 0.55 -13.88
CA GLY A 101 -6.09 0.06 -14.88
C GLY A 101 -6.62 -1.03 -15.80
N LEU A 102 -7.74 -1.69 -15.46
CA LEU A 102 -8.40 -2.67 -16.34
C LEU A 102 -9.30 -2.02 -17.40
N ILE A 103 -9.63 -0.73 -17.25
CA ILE A 103 -10.47 -0.02 -18.21
C ILE A 103 -9.68 0.19 -19.50
N PRO A 104 -10.23 -0.13 -20.69
CA PRO A 104 -9.58 0.15 -21.96
C PRO A 104 -9.20 1.63 -22.07
N TYR A 105 -8.00 1.92 -22.57
CA TYR A 105 -7.42 3.27 -22.67
C TYR A 105 -7.12 3.97 -21.33
N SER A 106 -7.14 3.24 -20.21
CA SER A 106 -6.66 3.74 -18.92
C SER A 106 -5.14 3.66 -18.79
N TYR A 107 -4.61 4.37 -17.79
CA TYR A 107 -3.21 4.25 -17.39
C TYR A 107 -3.10 3.55 -16.04
N THR A 108 -2.30 2.49 -15.99
CA THR A 108 -2.09 1.70 -14.77
C THR A 108 -0.96 2.30 -13.94
N THR A 109 -1.32 3.04 -12.89
CA THR A 109 -0.35 3.66 -11.96
C THR A 109 0.58 2.62 -11.31
N THR A 110 0.06 1.43 -10.99
CA THR A 110 0.81 0.36 -10.32
C THR A 110 1.86 -0.31 -11.22
N SER A 111 1.85 -0.06 -12.54
CA SER A 111 2.91 -0.53 -13.44
C SER A 111 4.22 0.28 -13.30
N GLN A 112 4.18 1.44 -12.65
CA GLN A 112 5.37 2.24 -12.40
C GLN A 112 6.04 1.79 -11.10
N ILE A 113 7.25 1.23 -11.24
CA ILE A 113 8.02 0.74 -10.09
C ILE A 113 8.27 1.83 -9.04
N VAL A 114 8.40 3.09 -9.46
CA VAL A 114 8.61 4.22 -8.55
C VAL A 114 7.42 4.36 -7.58
N VAL A 115 6.19 4.14 -8.04
CA VAL A 115 4.99 4.29 -7.21
C VAL A 115 4.89 3.15 -6.19
N THR A 116 5.09 1.90 -6.64
CA THR A 116 5.04 0.74 -5.74
C THR A 116 6.20 0.75 -4.73
N PHE A 117 7.40 1.10 -5.19
CA PHE A 117 8.58 1.23 -4.34
C PHE A 117 8.44 2.34 -3.30
N ALA A 118 7.87 3.50 -3.67
CA ALA A 118 7.61 4.58 -2.72
C ALA A 118 6.64 4.12 -1.61
N MET A 119 5.56 3.42 -1.95
CA MET A 119 4.65 2.85 -0.95
C MET A 119 5.37 1.83 -0.07
N ALA A 120 6.17 0.93 -0.64
CA ALA A 120 6.89 -0.10 0.08
C ALA A 120 7.89 0.49 1.08
N ILE A 121 8.67 1.51 0.69
CA ILE A 121 9.58 2.23 1.59
C ILE A 121 8.83 2.88 2.75
N VAL A 122 7.71 3.57 2.49
CA VAL A 122 6.93 4.24 3.55
C VAL A 122 6.44 3.22 4.58
N ILE A 123 5.91 2.08 4.13
CA ILE A 123 5.49 0.99 5.02
C ILE A 123 6.68 0.41 5.78
N PHE A 124 7.77 0.11 5.09
CA PHE A 124 8.97 -0.48 5.67
C PHE A 124 9.55 0.41 6.77
N LEU A 125 9.75 1.70 6.48
CA LEU A 125 10.21 2.67 7.48
C LEU A 125 9.21 2.82 8.62
N GLY A 126 7.91 2.91 8.31
CA GLY A 126 6.85 2.99 9.32
C GLY A 126 6.88 1.81 10.30
N VAL A 127 6.94 0.58 9.79
CA VAL A 127 7.03 -0.65 10.61
C VAL A 127 8.33 -0.67 11.41
N THR A 128 9.46 -0.28 10.81
CA THR A 128 10.76 -0.21 11.50
C THR A 128 10.70 0.76 12.68
N VAL A 129 10.16 1.95 12.47
CA VAL A 129 10.00 2.98 13.51
C VAL A 129 9.05 2.49 14.61
N ILE A 130 7.91 1.91 14.26
CA ILE A 130 6.95 1.34 15.22
C ILE A 130 7.63 0.24 16.06
N ALA A 131 8.40 -0.65 15.42
CA ALA A 131 9.09 -1.73 16.11
C ALA A 131 10.16 -1.23 17.07
N LEU A 132 10.95 -0.22 16.67
CA LEU A 132 11.94 0.43 17.52
C LEU A 132 11.29 1.15 18.71
N ILE A 133 10.16 1.83 18.51
CA ILE A 133 9.43 2.51 19.60
C ILE A 133 8.86 1.48 20.59
N LYS A 134 8.25 0.40 20.09
CA LYS A 134 7.60 -0.61 20.96
C LYS A 134 8.59 -1.53 21.68
N HIS A 135 9.72 -1.88 21.04
CA HIS A 135 10.65 -2.88 21.56
C HIS A 135 12.02 -2.32 21.95
N GLY A 136 12.36 -1.08 21.58
CA GLY A 136 13.66 -0.48 21.87
C GLY A 136 14.82 -1.34 21.36
N LEU A 137 15.79 -1.60 22.24
CA LEU A 137 16.94 -2.45 21.92
C LEU A 137 16.57 -3.93 21.71
N HIS A 138 15.41 -4.39 22.20
CA HIS A 138 14.95 -5.75 21.97
C HIS A 138 14.59 -6.01 20.50
N PHE A 139 14.33 -4.97 19.71
CA PHE A 139 14.11 -5.10 18.26
C PHE A 139 15.26 -5.86 17.58
N PHE A 140 16.51 -5.62 17.98
CA PHE A 140 17.66 -6.30 17.40
C PHE A 140 17.69 -7.80 17.68
N SER A 141 17.00 -8.26 18.74
CA SER A 141 16.84 -9.70 19.00
C SER A 141 16.01 -10.41 17.94
N PHE A 142 15.20 -9.68 17.15
CA PHE A 142 14.40 -10.29 16.07
C PHE A 142 15.26 -10.72 14.87
N PHE A 143 16.51 -10.25 14.75
CA PHE A 143 17.44 -10.73 13.73
C PHE A 143 18.11 -12.06 14.10
N VAL A 144 17.91 -12.55 15.33
CA VAL A 144 18.47 -13.83 15.79
C VAL A 144 17.39 -14.92 15.69
N PRO A 145 17.55 -15.93 14.83
CA PRO A 145 16.57 -17.01 14.72
C PRO A 145 16.48 -17.82 16.01
N ALA A 146 15.26 -18.10 16.47
CA ALA A 146 15.03 -18.89 17.68
C ALA A 146 15.57 -20.32 17.51
N GLY A 147 16.38 -20.79 18.48
CA GLY A 147 16.95 -22.15 18.47
C GLY A 147 18.18 -22.33 17.57
N ALA A 148 18.74 -21.26 17.01
CA ALA A 148 19.95 -21.35 16.19
C ALA A 148 21.18 -21.82 17.01
N PRO A 149 22.02 -22.72 16.46
CA PRO A 149 23.30 -23.08 17.08
C PRO A 149 24.21 -21.86 17.24
N LYS A 150 24.79 -21.67 18.44
CA LYS A 150 25.56 -20.46 18.80
C LYS A 150 26.67 -20.09 17.82
N VAL A 151 27.29 -21.08 17.19
CA VAL A 151 28.38 -20.90 16.20
C VAL A 151 27.88 -20.25 14.91
N LEU A 152 26.64 -20.51 14.51
CA LEU A 152 26.06 -20.04 13.25
C LEU A 152 25.37 -18.67 13.37
N ILE A 153 25.13 -18.20 14.59
CA ILE A 153 24.41 -16.95 14.85
C ILE A 153 24.99 -15.75 14.08
N PRO A 154 26.32 -15.50 14.05
CA PRO A 154 26.85 -14.34 13.33
C PRO A 154 26.52 -14.34 11.83
N PHE A 155 26.55 -15.52 11.20
CA PHE A 155 26.21 -15.67 9.79
C PHE A 155 24.70 -15.53 9.54
N LEU A 156 23.88 -16.12 10.42
CA LEU A 156 22.42 -16.02 10.34
C LEU A 156 21.92 -14.59 10.52
N VAL A 157 22.50 -13.83 11.44
CA VAL A 157 22.17 -12.42 11.62
C VAL A 157 22.51 -11.61 10.37
N LEU A 158 23.66 -11.87 9.74
CA LEU A 158 24.05 -11.16 8.52
C LEU A 158 23.04 -11.37 7.39
N ILE A 159 22.63 -12.62 7.14
CA ILE A 159 21.63 -12.91 6.09
C ILE A 159 20.25 -12.36 6.44
N GLU A 160 19.85 -12.35 7.72
CA GLU A 160 18.56 -11.80 8.14
C GLU A 160 18.53 -10.28 8.02
N VAL A 161 19.65 -9.60 8.31
CA VAL A 161 19.79 -8.16 8.07
C VAL A 161 19.65 -7.85 6.58
N ILE A 162 20.30 -8.61 5.70
CA ILE A 162 20.15 -8.43 4.24
C ILE A 162 18.70 -8.68 3.82
N SER A 163 18.11 -9.81 4.24
CA SER A 163 16.70 -10.17 3.97
C SER A 163 15.73 -9.08 4.41
N TYR A 164 15.96 -8.49 5.58
CA TYR A 164 15.15 -7.40 6.10
C TYR A 164 15.17 -6.16 5.20
N PHE A 165 16.35 -5.72 4.75
CA PHE A 165 16.50 -4.57 3.86
C PHE A 165 16.03 -4.82 2.41
N VAL A 166 15.86 -6.09 2.02
CA VAL A 166 15.30 -6.45 0.71
C VAL A 166 13.77 -6.43 0.71
N ARG A 167 13.08 -6.52 1.87
CA ARG A 167 11.60 -6.50 1.95
C ARG A 167 10.88 -5.37 1.19
N PRO A 168 11.38 -4.12 1.11
CA PRO A 168 10.70 -3.03 0.39
C PRO A 168 10.97 -3.01 -1.13
N VAL A 169 11.77 -3.93 -1.67
CA VAL A 169 12.12 -4.02 -3.10
C VAL A 169 11.22 -5.05 -3.79
#